data_AF-A0A1L9VFP8-F1
#
_entry.id   AF-A0A1L9VFP8-F1
#
_cell.length_a   1.000
_cell.length_b   1.000
_cell.length_c   1.000
_cell.angle_alpha   90.00
_cell.angle_beta   90.00
_cell.angle_gamma   90.00
#
_symmetry.space_group_name_H-M   'P 1'
#
loop_
_entity.id
_entity.type
_entity.pdbx_description
1 polymer ?
#
loop_
_entity_poly.entity_id
_entity_poly.type
_entity_poly.pdbx_seq_one_letter_code
_entity_poly.pdbx_strand_id
1 'polypeptide(L)'
;MPRQKSLSPGSCTLRLTNITTLPPSQKAALISSIANDIKATFIYIAKQSEAGNLGPHNTAPLDDVVATIRDTAVSERRMLEKKLEKTERRVRMLKREQKWMQKEFGEVMKRVEMVSGKWKEKIERLRGRVEGLQRELASGRKGEMVERKGGEDKA
;
A
#
# COMPACT_ATOMS: atom_id res chain seq x y z
N MET A 1 0.72 -5.04 64.71
CA MET A 1 0.62 -4.57 63.32
C MET A 1 0.88 -5.73 62.38
N PRO A 2 -0.13 -6.31 61.69
CA PRO A 2 0.12 -7.37 60.72
C PRO A 2 0.78 -6.75 59.48
N ARG A 3 1.90 -7.33 59.05
CA ARG A 3 2.65 -6.90 57.86
C ARG A 3 1.81 -7.17 56.61
N GLN A 4 1.54 -6.13 55.82
CA GLN A 4 1.04 -6.30 54.46
C GLN A 4 2.12 -7.05 53.66
N LYS A 5 1.88 -8.34 53.40
CA LYS A 5 2.68 -9.08 52.42
C LYS A 5 2.42 -8.43 51.06
N SER A 6 3.44 -7.89 50.44
CA SER A 6 3.40 -7.51 49.03
C SER A 6 2.92 -8.72 48.22
N LEU A 7 1.76 -8.61 47.60
CA LEU A 7 1.21 -9.67 46.76
C LEU A 7 2.16 -9.86 45.58
N SER A 8 2.83 -11.02 45.54
CA SER A 8 3.66 -11.44 44.42
C SER A 8 2.82 -11.50 43.14
N PRO A 9 3.43 -11.36 41.94
CA PRO A 9 2.75 -11.57 40.68
C PRO A 9 1.95 -12.88 40.69
N GLY A 10 0.68 -12.83 40.29
CA GLY A 10 -0.18 -14.02 40.23
C GLY A 10 0.22 -14.98 39.10
N SER A 11 -0.36 -16.18 39.11
CA SER A 11 -0.13 -17.24 38.11
C SER A 11 -0.27 -16.75 36.65
N CYS A 12 -1.28 -15.91 36.36
CA CYS A 12 -1.50 -15.37 35.02
C CYS A 12 -0.35 -14.45 34.55
N THR A 13 0.17 -13.59 35.42
CA THR A 13 1.28 -12.68 35.09
C THR A 13 2.57 -13.45 34.83
N LEU A 14 2.84 -14.49 35.62
CA LEU A 14 4.00 -15.37 35.42
C LEU A 14 3.95 -16.10 34.07
N ARG A 15 2.77 -16.54 33.65
CA ARG A 15 2.57 -17.18 32.33
C ARG A 15 2.85 -16.25 31.15
N LEU A 16 2.76 -14.93 31.34
CA LEU A 16 3.04 -13.92 30.30
C LEU A 16 4.53 -13.60 30.12
N THR A 17 5.41 -14.07 31.00
CA THR A 17 6.85 -13.71 31.00
C THR A 17 7.56 -13.96 29.67
N ASN A 18 7.18 -15.02 28.95
CA ASN A 18 7.80 -15.41 27.68
C ASN A 18 6.94 -15.05 26.45
N ILE A 19 5.93 -14.17 26.58
CA ILE A 19 5.01 -13.87 25.47
C ILE A 19 5.72 -13.32 24.22
N THR A 20 6.87 -12.68 24.37
CA THR A 20 7.63 -12.11 23.27
C THR A 20 8.26 -13.18 22.38
N THR A 21 8.66 -14.32 22.94
CA THR A 21 9.37 -15.41 22.24
C THR A 21 8.44 -16.41 21.57
N LEU A 22 7.15 -16.40 21.91
CA LEU A 22 6.17 -17.34 21.34
C LEU A 22 5.81 -17.02 19.87
N PRO A 23 5.48 -18.02 19.04
CA PRO A 23 4.85 -17.81 17.74
C PRO A 23 3.45 -17.19 17.85
N PRO A 24 2.93 -16.51 16.80
CA PRO A 24 1.62 -15.83 16.85
C PRO A 24 0.45 -16.72 17.28
N SER A 25 0.39 -17.96 16.79
CA SER A 25 -0.67 -18.92 17.16
C SER A 25 -0.62 -19.29 18.65
N GLN A 26 0.58 -19.47 19.21
CA GLN A 26 0.77 -19.77 20.62
C GLN A 26 0.49 -18.55 21.51
N LYS A 27 0.81 -17.33 21.06
CA LYS A 27 0.39 -16.10 21.75
C LYS A 27 -1.14 -16.03 21.86
N ALA A 28 -1.84 -16.25 20.76
CA ALA A 28 -3.31 -16.22 20.74
C ALA A 28 -3.92 -17.30 21.66
N ALA A 29 -3.35 -18.51 21.66
CA ALA A 29 -3.78 -19.60 22.54
C ALA A 29 -3.53 -19.26 24.02
N LEU A 30 -2.34 -18.74 24.36
CA LEU A 30 -1.98 -18.34 25.72
C LEU A 30 -2.90 -17.24 26.24
N ILE A 31 -3.11 -16.18 25.45
CA ILE A 31 -4.00 -15.07 25.81
C ILE A 31 -5.43 -15.57 25.97
N SER A 32 -5.92 -16.44 25.08
CA SER A 32 -7.25 -17.05 25.21
C SER A 32 -7.41 -17.85 26.50
N SER A 33 -6.39 -18.64 26.87
CA SER A 33 -6.40 -19.40 28.11
C SER A 33 -6.42 -18.49 29.34
N ILE A 34 -5.59 -17.44 29.37
CA ILE A 34 -5.59 -16.48 30.48
C ILE A 34 -6.93 -15.72 30.57
N ALA A 35 -7.50 -15.34 29.43
CA ALA A 35 -8.81 -14.69 29.38
C ALA A 35 -9.92 -15.60 29.94
N ASN A 36 -9.86 -16.90 29.65
CA ASN A 36 -10.78 -17.88 30.22
C ASN A 36 -10.62 -18.00 31.75
N ASP A 37 -9.38 -18.02 32.26
CA ASP A 37 -9.12 -18.07 33.70
C ASP A 37 -9.65 -16.83 34.42
N ILE A 38 -9.42 -15.64 33.84
CA ILE A 38 -9.99 -14.38 34.34
C ILE A 38 -11.52 -14.46 34.33
N LYS A 39 -12.13 -14.84 33.21
CA LYS A 39 -13.58 -14.98 33.11
C LYS A 39 -14.16 -15.94 34.15
N ALA A 40 -13.53 -17.10 34.33
CA ALA A 40 -13.95 -18.08 35.33
C ALA A 40 -13.84 -17.53 36.76
N THR A 41 -12.77 -16.75 37.04
CA THR A 41 -12.57 -16.08 38.32
C THR A 41 -13.70 -15.08 38.61
N PHE A 42 -14.06 -14.23 37.65
CA PHE A 42 -15.17 -13.27 37.81
C PHE A 42 -16.52 -13.98 38.02
N ILE A 43 -16.77 -15.06 37.27
CA ILE A 43 -17.99 -15.87 37.46
C ILE A 43 -18.04 -16.47 38.88
N TYR A 44 -16.92 -17.00 39.37
CA TYR A 44 -16.88 -17.56 40.71
C TYR A 44 -17.09 -16.51 41.79
N ILE A 45 -16.47 -15.33 41.65
CA ILE A 45 -16.68 -14.20 42.57
C ILE A 45 -18.15 -13.77 42.59
N ALA A 46 -18.79 -13.65 41.42
CA ALA A 46 -20.20 -13.32 41.32
C ALA A 46 -21.07 -14.32 42.11
N LYS A 47 -20.84 -15.63 41.91
CA LYS A 47 -21.54 -16.69 42.67
C LYS A 47 -21.32 -16.58 44.18
N GLN A 48 -20.10 -16.25 44.63
CA GLN A 48 -19.82 -16.08 46.06
C GLN A 48 -20.48 -14.82 46.64
N SER A 49 -20.64 -13.76 45.83
CA SER A 49 -21.38 -12.57 46.23
C SER A 49 -22.89 -12.85 46.33
N GLU A 50 -23.46 -13.58 45.36
CA GLU A 50 -24.86 -14.03 45.39
C GLU A 50 -25.16 -14.93 46.61
N ALA A 51 -24.19 -15.77 47.00
CA ALA A 51 -24.28 -16.60 48.20
C ALA A 51 -24.12 -15.82 49.51
N GLY A 52 -23.87 -14.50 49.48
CA GLY A 52 -23.66 -13.66 50.66
C GLY A 52 -22.27 -13.81 51.31
N ASN A 53 -21.35 -14.56 50.70
CA ASN A 53 -20.00 -14.76 51.22
C ASN A 53 -19.08 -13.57 50.93
N LEU A 54 -19.43 -12.73 49.95
CA LEU A 54 -18.71 -11.51 49.59
C LEU A 54 -19.64 -10.31 49.65
N GLY A 55 -19.24 -9.29 50.40
CA GLY A 55 -19.93 -8.00 50.45
C GLY A 55 -19.38 -7.01 49.41
N PRO A 56 -20.02 -5.83 49.26
CA PRO A 56 -19.62 -4.81 48.29
C PRO A 56 -18.17 -4.33 48.45
N HIS A 57 -17.67 -4.29 49.68
CA HIS A 57 -16.28 -3.91 49.96
C HIS A 57 -15.25 -4.94 49.45
N ASN A 58 -15.64 -6.21 49.30
CA ASN A 58 -14.76 -7.26 48.77
C ASN A 58 -14.69 -7.21 47.24
N THR A 59 -15.75 -6.75 46.58
CA THR A 59 -15.85 -6.69 45.12
C THR A 59 -15.45 -5.32 44.56
N ALA A 60 -15.37 -4.26 45.36
CA ALA A 60 -14.95 -2.93 44.94
C ALA A 60 -13.64 -2.89 44.10
N PRO A 61 -12.59 -3.67 44.40
CA PRO A 61 -11.39 -3.70 43.55
C PRO A 61 -11.62 -4.20 42.12
N LEU A 62 -12.73 -4.90 41.84
CA LEU A 62 -13.07 -5.32 40.48
C LEU A 62 -13.48 -4.13 39.61
N ASP A 63 -14.02 -3.07 40.20
CA ASP A 63 -14.40 -1.86 39.46
C ASP A 63 -13.16 -1.20 38.85
N ASP A 64 -12.05 -1.16 39.60
CA ASP A 64 -10.75 -0.65 39.12
C ASP A 64 -10.19 -1.49 37.96
N VAL A 65 -10.35 -2.81 38.03
CA VAL A 65 -9.94 -3.72 36.95
C VAL A 65 -10.76 -3.45 35.69
N VAL A 66 -12.08 -3.31 35.82
CA VAL A 66 -12.99 -3.01 34.70
C VAL A 66 -12.68 -1.64 34.10
N ALA A 67 -12.42 -0.62 34.93
CA ALA A 67 -12.02 0.71 34.49
C ALA A 67 -10.71 0.66 33.70
N THR A 68 -9.70 -0.02 34.22
CA THR A 68 -8.39 -0.17 33.54
C THR A 68 -8.53 -0.84 32.17
N ILE A 69 -9.33 -1.90 32.07
CA ILE A 69 -9.60 -2.59 30.79
C ILE A 69 -10.29 -1.63 29.81
N ARG A 70 -11.29 -0.88 30.27
CA ARG A 70 -12.04 0.09 29.45
C ARG A 70 -11.13 1.19 28.93
N ASP A 71 -10.32 1.78 29.79
CA ASP A 71 -9.42 2.89 29.43
C ASP A 71 -8.34 2.44 28.44
N THR A 72 -7.82 1.22 28.63
CA THR A 72 -6.87 0.61 27.70
C THR A 72 -7.50 0.42 26.32
N ALA A 73 -8.71 -0.15 26.25
CA ALA A 73 -9.42 -0.35 24.98
C ALA A 73 -9.73 0.98 24.26
N VAL A 74 -10.11 2.02 25.00
CA VAL A 74 -10.33 3.37 24.44
C VAL A 74 -9.02 3.96 23.90
N SER A 75 -7.91 3.80 24.63
CA SER A 75 -6.60 4.27 24.21
C SER A 75 -6.11 3.58 22.93
N GLU A 76 -6.22 2.26 22.86
CA GLU A 76 -5.87 1.47 21.68
C GLU A 76 -6.71 1.87 20.46
N ARG A 77 -8.02 2.02 20.64
CA ARG A 77 -8.92 2.49 19.58
C ARG A 77 -8.52 3.87 19.06
N ARG A 78 -8.28 4.83 19.95
CA ARG A 78 -7.82 6.18 19.57
C ARG A 78 -6.49 6.15 18.82
N MET A 79 -5.57 5.27 19.21
CA MET A 79 -4.29 5.10 18.50
C MET A 79 -4.51 4.57 17.09
N LEU A 80 -5.38 3.58 16.92
CA LEU A 80 -5.72 3.01 15.61
C LEU A 80 -6.43 4.04 14.71
N GLU A 81 -7.38 4.80 15.25
CA GLU A 81 -8.06 5.89 14.52
C GLU A 81 -7.06 6.95 14.02
N LYS A 82 -6.08 7.35 14.86
CA LYS A 82 -5.00 8.25 14.44
C LYS A 82 -4.11 7.66 13.35
N LYS A 83 -3.82 6.35 13.41
CA LYS A 83 -3.03 5.66 12.37
C LYS A 83 -3.80 5.64 11.05
N LEU A 84 -5.09 5.30 11.10
CA LEU A 84 -5.99 5.29 9.95
C LEU A 84 -6.07 6.68 9.29
N GLU A 85 -6.21 7.73 10.08
CA GLU A 85 -6.28 9.10 9.57
C GLU A 85 -4.98 9.49 8.83
N LYS A 86 -3.82 9.11 9.37
CA LYS A 86 -2.52 9.36 8.72
C LYS A 86 -2.40 8.64 7.38
N THR A 87 -2.79 7.36 7.32
CA THR A 87 -2.77 6.60 6.06
C THR A 87 -3.75 7.17 5.04
N GLU A 88 -4.96 7.55 5.45
CA GLU A 88 -5.92 8.21 4.54
C GLU A 88 -5.37 9.51 3.97
N ARG A 89 -4.76 10.36 4.81
CA ARG A 89 -4.10 11.59 4.35
C ARG A 89 -3.02 11.29 3.33
N ARG A 90 -2.18 10.27 3.57
CA ARG A 90 -1.13 9.84 2.64
C ARG A 90 -1.71 9.36 1.31
N VAL A 91 -2.77 8.55 1.34
CA VAL A 91 -3.47 8.09 0.13
C VAL A 91 -4.03 9.28 -0.66
N ARG A 92 -4.64 10.26 0.01
CA ARG A 92 -5.15 11.47 -0.66
C ARG A 92 -4.03 12.26 -1.35
N MET A 93 -2.86 12.40 -0.71
CA MET A 93 -1.71 13.08 -1.33
C MET A 93 -1.18 12.31 -2.55
N LEU A 94 -0.96 11.01 -2.42
CA LEU A 94 -0.48 10.17 -3.53
C LEU A 94 -1.44 10.19 -4.72
N LYS A 95 -2.76 10.19 -4.48
CA LYS A 95 -3.75 10.34 -5.56
C LYS A 95 -3.65 11.68 -6.27
N ARG A 96 -3.31 12.77 -5.56
CA ARG A 96 -3.10 14.09 -6.17
C ARG A 96 -1.82 14.10 -7.00
N GLU A 97 -0.73 13.56 -6.48
CA GLU A 97 0.54 13.43 -7.19
C GLU A 97 0.38 12.58 -8.45
N GLN A 98 -0.30 11.44 -8.37
CA GLN A 98 -0.57 10.58 -9.51
C GLN A 98 -1.35 11.32 -10.60
N LYS A 99 -2.41 12.06 -10.23
CA LYS A 99 -3.19 12.87 -11.19
C LYS A 99 -2.33 13.96 -11.84
N TRP A 100 -1.49 14.61 -11.05
CA TRP A 100 -0.57 15.62 -11.56
C TRP A 100 0.43 15.01 -12.55
N MET A 101 1.08 13.89 -12.20
CA MET A 101 1.98 13.17 -13.09
C MET A 101 1.29 12.74 -14.39
N GLN A 102 0.07 12.18 -14.32
CA GLN A 102 -0.68 11.78 -15.50
C GLN A 102 -0.91 12.96 -16.46
N LYS A 103 -1.18 14.15 -15.91
CA LYS A 103 -1.34 15.37 -16.72
C LYS A 103 -0.01 15.75 -17.39
N GLU A 104 1.07 15.84 -16.64
CA GLU A 104 2.40 16.21 -17.16
C GLU A 104 2.88 15.21 -18.23
N PHE A 105 2.76 13.91 -17.97
CA PHE A 105 3.08 12.87 -18.96
C PHE A 105 2.23 13.00 -20.22
N GLY A 106 0.93 13.31 -20.08
CA GLY A 106 0.05 13.57 -21.22
C GLY A 106 0.52 14.75 -22.07
N GLU A 107 0.99 15.83 -21.45
CA GLU A 107 1.54 16.99 -22.15
C GLU A 107 2.84 16.67 -22.88
N VAL A 108 3.74 15.90 -22.25
CA VAL A 108 4.98 15.42 -22.89
C VAL A 108 4.66 14.52 -24.08
N MET A 109 3.74 13.56 -23.94
CA MET A 109 3.34 12.66 -25.03
C MET A 109 2.79 13.43 -26.24
N LYS A 110 1.95 14.45 -26.03
CA LYS A 110 1.46 15.32 -27.11
C LYS A 110 2.59 16.02 -27.87
N ARG A 111 3.62 16.50 -27.16
CA ARG A 111 4.79 17.13 -27.79
C ARG A 111 5.60 16.13 -28.60
N VAL A 112 5.82 14.93 -28.07
CA VAL A 112 6.52 13.85 -28.76
C VAL A 112 5.77 13.45 -30.03
N GLU A 113 4.45 13.30 -29.96
CA GLU A 113 3.60 12.94 -31.10
C GLU A 113 3.65 14.00 -32.20
N MET A 114 3.63 15.29 -31.84
CA MET A 114 3.79 16.39 -32.79
C MET A 114 5.16 16.37 -33.49
N VAL A 115 6.24 16.16 -32.74
CA VAL A 115 7.61 16.10 -33.30
C VAL A 115 7.75 14.88 -34.21
N SER A 116 7.26 13.71 -33.77
CA SER A 116 7.24 12.48 -34.56
C SER A 116 6.49 12.65 -35.88
N GLY A 117 5.30 13.29 -35.85
CA GLY A 117 4.52 13.61 -37.04
C GLY A 117 5.29 14.47 -38.04
N LYS A 118 5.91 15.57 -37.57
CA LYS A 118 6.74 16.45 -38.43
C LYS A 118 7.94 15.71 -39.04
N TRP A 119 8.57 14.84 -38.27
CA TRP A 119 9.67 14.00 -38.76
C TRP A 119 9.19 13.01 -39.83
N LYS A 120 8.04 12.38 -39.63
CA LYS A 120 7.43 11.47 -40.61
C LYS A 120 7.12 12.19 -41.92
N GLU A 121 6.51 13.38 -41.88
CA GLU A 121 6.28 14.20 -43.06
C GLU A 121 7.59 14.59 -43.78
N LYS A 122 8.65 14.90 -43.03
CA LYS A 122 9.95 15.21 -43.63
C LYS A 122 10.54 13.99 -44.34
N ILE A 123 10.45 12.81 -43.73
CA ILE A 123 10.91 11.55 -44.34
C ILE A 123 10.12 11.25 -45.62
N GLU A 124 8.79 11.38 -45.60
CA GLU A 124 7.97 11.13 -46.80
C GLU A 124 8.28 12.10 -47.94
N ARG A 125 8.48 13.40 -47.64
CA ARG A 125 8.93 14.37 -48.64
C ARG A 125 10.30 14.02 -49.23
N LEU A 126 11.25 13.60 -48.38
CA LEU A 126 12.58 13.19 -48.86
C LEU A 126 12.50 11.92 -49.71
N ARG A 127 11.69 10.93 -49.30
CA ARG A 127 11.42 9.72 -50.08
C ARG A 127 10.86 10.07 -51.46
N GLY A 128 9.84 10.93 -51.53
CA GLY A 128 9.27 11.38 -52.80
C GLY A 128 10.27 12.11 -53.71
N ARG A 129 11.17 12.93 -53.14
CA ARG A 129 12.26 13.59 -53.90
C ARG A 129 13.27 12.58 -54.46
N VAL A 130 13.66 11.59 -53.64
CA VAL A 130 14.58 10.53 -54.09
C VAL A 130 13.96 9.71 -55.22
N GLU A 131 12.69 9.32 -55.09
CA GLU A 131 11.96 8.60 -56.14
C GLU A 131 11.78 9.43 -57.42
N GLY A 132 11.61 10.75 -57.28
CA GLY A 132 11.57 11.70 -58.41
C GLY A 132 12.90 11.75 -59.16
N LEU A 133 14.00 11.97 -58.43
CA LEU A 133 15.35 12.00 -59.00
C LEU A 133 15.74 10.66 -59.64
N GLN A 134 15.34 9.52 -59.05
CA GLN A 134 15.55 8.20 -59.65
C GLN A 134 14.82 8.04 -60.98
N ARG A 135 13.59 8.55 -61.09
CA ARG A 135 12.83 8.55 -62.36
C ARG A 135 13.46 9.44 -63.42
N GLU A 136 13.94 10.63 -63.04
CA GLU A 136 14.64 11.53 -63.96
C GLU A 136 15.94 10.91 -64.48
N LEU A 137 16.76 10.31 -63.59
CA LEU A 137 17.98 9.60 -63.98
C LEU A 137 17.69 8.40 -64.90
N ALA A 138 16.61 7.66 -64.67
CA ALA A 138 16.20 6.55 -65.53
C ALA A 138 15.75 7.02 -66.92
N SER A 139 15.04 8.16 -66.99
CA SER A 139 14.62 8.78 -68.25
C SER A 139 15.78 9.41 -69.02
N GLY A 140 16.72 10.06 -68.33
CA GLY A 140 17.95 10.60 -68.93
C GLY A 140 18.82 9.51 -69.55
N ARG A 141 19.02 8.38 -68.86
CA ARG A 141 19.70 7.21 -69.43
C ARG A 141 18.99 6.63 -70.66
N LYS A 142 17.66 6.62 -70.69
CA LYS A 142 16.90 6.19 -71.88
C LYS A 142 17.09 7.17 -73.05
N GLY A 143 17.12 8.47 -72.80
CA GLY A 143 17.39 9.50 -73.82
C GLY A 143 18.78 9.35 -74.44
N GLU A 144 19.82 9.23 -73.61
CA GLU A 144 21.20 9.03 -74.08
C GLU A 144 21.38 7.71 -74.84
N MET A 145 20.63 6.66 -74.47
CA MET A 145 20.68 5.36 -75.14
C MET A 145 19.93 5.34 -76.49
N VAL A 146 18.94 6.22 -76.68
CA VAL A 146 18.24 6.43 -77.96
C VAL A 146 19.09 7.30 -78.90
N GLU A 147 19.76 8.34 -78.38
CA GLU A 147 20.68 9.17 -79.19
C GLU A 147 21.90 8.37 -79.68
N ARG A 148 22.44 7.46 -78.87
CA ARG A 148 23.53 6.56 -79.32
C ARG A 148 23.10 5.58 -80.41
N LYS A 149 21.86 5.05 -80.36
CA LYS A 149 21.35 4.15 -81.40
C LYS A 149 20.96 4.88 -82.70
N GLY A 150 20.45 6.11 -82.61
CA GLY A 150 20.15 6.94 -83.79
C GLY A 150 21.39 7.47 -84.52
N GLY A 151 22.57 7.44 -83.87
CA GLY A 151 23.85 7.78 -84.47
C GLY A 151 24.54 6.62 -85.20
N GLU A 152 24.27 5.37 -84.83
CA GLU A 152 24.81 4.18 -85.51
C GLU A 152 24.07 3.85 -86.82
N ASP A 153 22.80 4.26 -86.97
CA ASP A 153 22.01 4.04 -88.21
C ASP A 153 22.29 5.10 -89.32
N LYS A 154 23.25 6.00 -89.13
CA LYS A 154 23.60 7.08 -90.07
C LYS A 154 25.05 7.08 -90.56
N ALA A 155 25.79 5.98 -90.37
CA ALA A 155 27.15 5.80 -90.90
C ALA A 155 27.17 4.86 -92.10
#